data_AF-A0A7X3XLE7-F1
#
_entry.id   AF-A0A7X3XLE7-F1
#
_cell.length_a   1.000
_cell.length_b   1.000
_cell.length_c   1.000
_cell.angle_alpha   90.00
_cell.angle_beta   90.00
_cell.angle_gamma   90.00
#
_symmetry.space_group_name_H-M   'P 1'
#
loop_
_entity.id
_entity.type
_entity.pdbx_description
1 polymer ?
#
loop_
_entity_poly.entity_id
_entity_poly.type
_entity_poly.pdbx_seq_one_letter_code
_entity_poly.pdbx_strand_id
1 'polypeptide(L)'
;MKNITEMTPAELREFLKTLVNEEIFKSRERLATLLGKNGSREALEAEFLEFHGDYENLGFWFETYTQDPLNELDPSNPLTKKLKRQRDYILANRKTTLEQRIYRRMGIYLESDPKPPKKIIALPPDEYRNLLRTLVTQELFVAREQLAALLAAGASFEELDVGFRAFFIAYELLELALEDYHYDPDEGLEINSEFAEELERVDASLKAGDRTYSLEEVFKEFEGK
;
A
#
# COMPACT_ATOMS: atom_id res chain seq x y z
N MET A 1 7.78 -9.54 -11.45
CA MET A 1 6.51 -10.28 -11.63
C MET A 1 6.11 -10.22 -13.10
N LYS A 2 5.50 -11.28 -13.66
CA LYS A 2 5.04 -11.27 -15.07
C LYS A 2 3.85 -10.33 -15.22
N ASN A 3 3.66 -9.75 -16.42
CA ASN A 3 2.40 -9.05 -16.70
C ASN A 3 1.26 -10.07 -16.68
N ILE A 4 0.08 -9.67 -16.21
CA ILE A 4 -1.08 -10.56 -16.07
C ILE A 4 -1.52 -11.14 -17.42
N THR A 5 -1.36 -10.40 -18.51
CA THR A 5 -1.65 -10.93 -19.85
C THR A 5 -0.64 -11.96 -20.36
N GLU A 6 0.49 -12.11 -19.67
CA GLU A 6 1.50 -13.12 -19.95
C GLU A 6 1.36 -14.35 -19.05
N MET A 7 0.43 -14.29 -18.08
CA MET A 7 0.15 -15.41 -17.19
C MET A 7 -0.71 -16.45 -17.91
N THR A 8 -0.34 -17.71 -17.75
CA THR A 8 -1.23 -18.83 -18.07
C THR A 8 -2.46 -18.80 -17.15
N PRO A 9 -3.58 -19.46 -17.53
CA PRO A 9 -4.76 -19.51 -16.68
C PRO A 9 -4.51 -20.07 -15.26
N ALA A 10 -3.57 -21.00 -15.12
CA ALA A 10 -3.17 -21.54 -13.83
C ALA A 10 -2.38 -20.51 -13.00
N GLU A 11 -1.40 -19.83 -13.62
CA GLU A 11 -0.63 -18.76 -12.96
C GLU A 11 -1.54 -17.61 -12.51
N LEU A 12 -2.47 -17.16 -13.37
CA LEU A 12 -3.43 -16.12 -13.01
C LEU A 12 -4.26 -16.54 -11.81
N ARG A 13 -4.83 -17.76 -11.82
CA ARG A 13 -5.66 -18.24 -10.73
C ARG A 13 -4.89 -18.30 -9.40
N GLU A 14 -3.65 -18.77 -9.41
CA GLU A 14 -2.82 -18.78 -8.20
C GLU A 14 -2.46 -17.37 -7.73
N PHE A 15 -2.10 -16.48 -8.66
CA PHE A 15 -1.87 -15.07 -8.34
C PHE A 15 -3.11 -14.42 -7.69
N LEU A 16 -4.29 -14.58 -8.28
CA LEU A 16 -5.53 -14.00 -7.75
C LEU A 16 -5.90 -14.59 -6.38
N LYS A 17 -5.60 -15.88 -6.13
CA LYS A 17 -5.77 -16.48 -4.80
C LYS A 17 -4.87 -15.82 -3.76
N THR A 18 -3.61 -15.53 -4.09
CA THR A 18 -2.72 -14.77 -3.21
C THR A 18 -3.29 -13.37 -2.98
N LEU A 19 -3.64 -12.69 -4.08
CA LEU A 19 -4.12 -11.31 -4.06
C LEU A 19 -5.36 -11.11 -3.17
N VAL A 20 -6.37 -11.97 -3.25
CA VAL A 20 -7.59 -11.83 -2.43
C VAL A 20 -7.37 -12.19 -0.95
N ASN A 21 -6.20 -12.71 -0.58
CA ASN A 21 -5.85 -13.10 0.78
C ASN A 21 -4.76 -12.21 1.41
N GLU A 22 -4.40 -11.10 0.77
CA GLU A 22 -3.48 -10.09 1.31
C GLU A 22 -3.94 -9.54 2.67
N GLU A 23 -2.98 -9.13 3.50
CA GLU A 23 -3.24 -8.72 4.89
C GLU A 23 -4.08 -7.44 5.00
N ILE A 24 -4.07 -6.59 3.97
CA ILE A 24 -4.89 -5.36 3.89
C ILE A 24 -6.38 -5.63 4.16
N PHE A 25 -6.88 -6.80 3.76
CA PHE A 25 -8.28 -7.17 3.97
C PHE A 25 -8.57 -7.44 5.44
N LYS A 26 -7.60 -7.97 6.20
CA LYS A 26 -7.74 -8.20 7.63
C LYS A 26 -7.56 -6.90 8.42
N SER A 27 -6.55 -6.09 8.08
CA SER A 27 -6.36 -4.78 8.73
C SER A 27 -7.55 -3.85 8.49
N ARG A 28 -8.15 -3.87 7.31
CA ARG A 28 -9.42 -3.17 7.05
C ARG A 28 -10.54 -3.59 8.01
N GLU A 29 -10.76 -4.88 8.23
CA GLU A 29 -11.83 -5.35 9.13
C GLU A 29 -11.59 -4.92 10.58
N ARG A 30 -10.33 -4.98 11.04
CA ARG A 30 -9.95 -4.50 12.37
C ARG A 30 -10.18 -3.00 12.49
N LEU A 31 -9.75 -2.22 11.49
CA LEU A 31 -9.93 -0.77 11.45
C LEU A 31 -11.41 -0.36 11.41
N ALA A 32 -12.22 -1.02 10.57
CA ALA A 32 -13.67 -0.82 10.50
C ALA A 32 -14.36 -1.15 11.83
N THR A 33 -13.92 -2.22 12.50
CA THR A 33 -14.43 -2.60 13.83
C THR A 33 -14.11 -1.54 14.88
N LEU A 34 -12.88 -1.01 14.90
CA LEU A 34 -12.48 0.06 15.81
C LEU A 34 -13.31 1.33 15.56
N LEU A 35 -13.52 1.71 14.29
CA LEU A 35 -14.37 2.85 13.94
C LEU A 35 -15.82 2.66 14.41
N GLY A 36 -16.39 1.47 14.22
CA GLY A 36 -17.76 1.16 14.66
C GLY A 36 -17.93 1.17 16.19
N LYS A 37 -16.86 0.88 16.93
CA LYS A 37 -16.84 0.92 18.40
C LYS A 37 -16.40 2.26 18.99
N ASN A 38 -16.20 3.29 18.15
CA ASN A 38 -15.62 4.58 18.56
C ASN A 38 -14.29 4.40 19.32
N GLY A 39 -13.39 3.58 18.77
CA GLY A 39 -12.05 3.35 19.31
C GLY A 39 -11.29 4.65 19.59
N SER A 40 -10.34 4.58 20.53
CA SER A 40 -9.47 5.71 20.87
C SER A 40 -8.60 6.10 19.67
N ARG A 41 -8.04 7.32 19.70
CA ARG A 41 -7.17 7.81 18.63
C ARG A 41 -5.94 6.90 18.47
N GLU A 42 -5.36 6.48 19.58
CA GLU A 42 -4.15 5.66 19.63
C GLU A 42 -4.40 4.27 19.03
N ALA A 43 -5.56 3.65 19.33
CA ALA A 43 -5.92 2.37 18.74
C ALA A 43 -6.17 2.47 17.24
N LEU A 44 -6.76 3.58 16.78
CA LEU A 44 -6.96 3.85 15.36
C LEU A 44 -5.65 4.09 14.63
N GLU A 45 -4.70 4.81 15.24
CA GLU A 45 -3.36 5.06 14.67
C GLU A 45 -2.54 3.78 14.55
N ALA A 46 -2.53 2.94 15.58
CA ALA A 46 -1.84 1.66 15.54
C ALA A 46 -2.36 0.75 14.42
N GLU A 47 -3.68 0.64 14.26
CA GLU A 47 -4.25 -0.17 13.18
C GLU A 47 -4.14 0.50 11.81
N PHE A 48 -4.14 1.84 11.74
CA PHE A 48 -3.88 2.55 10.50
C PHE A 48 -2.45 2.33 9.98
N LEU A 49 -1.46 2.24 10.87
CA LEU A 49 -0.09 1.90 10.49
C LEU A 49 -0.02 0.54 9.77
N GLU A 50 -0.65 -0.48 10.35
CA GLU A 50 -0.77 -1.81 9.74
C GLU A 50 -1.49 -1.74 8.39
N PHE A 51 -2.64 -1.07 8.34
CA PHE A 51 -3.41 -0.88 7.11
C PHE A 51 -2.61 -0.17 6.01
N HIS A 52 -1.83 0.85 6.37
CA HIS A 52 -1.03 1.61 5.42
C HIS A 52 0.12 0.75 4.86
N GLY A 53 0.85 0.03 5.71
CA GLY A 53 1.90 -0.89 5.26
C GLY A 53 1.35 -2.01 4.37
N ASP A 54 0.19 -2.56 4.71
CA ASP A 54 -0.48 -3.56 3.88
C ASP A 54 -0.93 -2.99 2.51
N TYR A 55 -1.36 -1.73 2.49
CA TYR A 55 -1.67 -1.00 1.25
C TYR A 55 -0.44 -0.78 0.38
N GLU A 56 0.70 -0.41 0.97
CA GLU A 56 1.95 -0.25 0.25
C GLU A 56 2.40 -1.57 -0.37
N ASN A 57 2.30 -2.66 0.40
CA ASN A 57 2.55 -4.02 -0.07
C ASN A 57 1.66 -4.40 -1.25
N LEU A 58 0.38 -4.05 -1.18
CA LEU A 58 -0.56 -4.28 -2.27
C LEU A 58 -0.13 -3.57 -3.56
N GLY A 59 0.42 -2.36 -3.45
CA GLY A 59 0.89 -1.56 -4.58
C GLY A 59 2.00 -2.23 -5.40
N PHE A 60 2.92 -2.96 -4.77
CA PHE A 60 4.00 -3.68 -5.48
C PHE A 60 3.46 -4.72 -6.48
N TRP A 61 2.30 -5.34 -6.18
CA TRP A 61 1.65 -6.26 -7.11
C TRP A 61 1.09 -5.60 -8.37
N PHE A 62 1.06 -4.26 -8.42
CA PHE A 62 0.43 -3.52 -9.51
C PHE A 62 1.38 -2.66 -10.32
N GLU A 63 2.63 -2.49 -9.86
CA GLU A 63 3.64 -1.66 -10.53
C GLU A 63 3.95 -2.12 -11.96
N THR A 64 3.84 -3.42 -12.24
CA THR A 64 4.11 -3.97 -13.58
C THR A 64 2.87 -3.98 -14.48
N TYR A 65 1.70 -3.59 -13.98
CA TYR A 65 0.47 -3.58 -14.76
C TYR A 65 0.33 -2.26 -15.51
N THR A 66 0.77 -2.24 -16.76
CA THR A 66 0.84 -1.04 -17.61
C THR A 66 -0.28 -0.95 -18.65
N GLN A 67 -1.13 -1.96 -18.74
CA GLN A 67 -2.18 -2.02 -19.74
C GLN A 67 -3.39 -1.17 -19.35
N ASP A 68 -4.12 -0.69 -20.35
CA ASP A 68 -5.42 -0.07 -20.09
C ASP A 68 -6.39 -1.16 -19.60
N PRO A 69 -6.91 -1.08 -18.35
CA PRO A 69 -7.83 -2.09 -17.83
C PRO A 69 -9.14 -2.18 -18.62
N LEU A 70 -9.48 -1.19 -19.44
CA LEU A 70 -10.65 -1.20 -20.32
C LEU A 70 -10.39 -1.78 -21.70
N ASN A 71 -9.13 -2.10 -22.04
CA ASN A 71 -8.79 -2.61 -23.36
C ASN A 71 -9.58 -3.89 -23.66
N GLU A 72 -10.11 -4.00 -24.88
CA GLU A 72 -10.89 -5.17 -25.37
C GLU A 72 -12.21 -5.47 -24.64
N LEU A 73 -12.60 -4.67 -23.65
CA LEU A 73 -13.91 -4.79 -23.01
C LEU A 73 -15.01 -4.16 -23.88
N ASP A 74 -16.16 -4.82 -23.97
CA ASP A 74 -17.32 -4.26 -24.68
C ASP A 74 -17.78 -2.94 -24.02
N PRO A 75 -17.70 -1.78 -24.72
CA PRO A 75 -18.07 -0.48 -24.16
C PRO A 75 -19.58 -0.35 -23.89
N SER A 76 -20.41 -1.22 -24.46
CA SER A 76 -21.86 -1.21 -24.25
C SER A 76 -22.25 -1.86 -22.91
N ASN A 77 -21.39 -2.74 -22.38
CA ASN A 77 -21.61 -3.48 -21.15
C ASN A 77 -21.71 -2.54 -19.93
N PRO A 78 -22.71 -2.72 -19.03
CA PRO A 78 -22.87 -1.89 -17.84
C PRO A 78 -21.65 -1.82 -16.91
N LEU A 79 -20.95 -2.94 -16.72
CA LEU A 79 -19.73 -3.00 -15.92
C LEU A 79 -18.63 -2.16 -16.57
N THR A 80 -18.37 -2.35 -17.86
CA THR A 80 -17.37 -1.55 -18.60
C THR A 80 -17.68 -0.07 -18.51
N LYS A 81 -18.95 0.34 -18.61
CA LYS A 81 -19.37 1.74 -18.42
C LYS A 81 -19.09 2.26 -17.02
N LYS A 82 -19.28 1.45 -15.98
CA LYS A 82 -18.95 1.80 -14.58
C LYS A 82 -17.43 1.97 -14.44
N LEU A 83 -16.66 0.98 -14.87
CA LEU A 83 -15.19 0.99 -14.83
C LEU A 83 -14.63 2.19 -15.60
N LYS A 84 -15.21 2.52 -16.75
CA LYS A 84 -14.84 3.71 -17.51
C LYS A 84 -15.02 5.00 -16.71
N ARG A 85 -16.16 5.19 -16.05
CA ARG A 85 -16.39 6.41 -15.23
C ARG A 85 -15.38 6.52 -14.10
N GLN A 86 -15.07 5.41 -13.43
CA GLN A 86 -14.07 5.38 -12.36
C GLN A 86 -12.68 5.69 -12.90
N ARG A 87 -12.29 5.09 -14.03
CA ARG A 87 -11.01 5.38 -14.70
C ARG A 87 -10.92 6.83 -15.14
N ASP A 88 -11.96 7.38 -15.77
CA ASP A 88 -12.02 8.78 -16.18
C ASP A 88 -11.86 9.71 -14.96
N TYR A 89 -12.52 9.37 -13.84
CA TYR A 89 -12.36 10.11 -12.58
C TYR A 89 -10.94 10.05 -12.04
N ILE A 90 -10.29 8.87 -12.05
CA ILE A 90 -8.89 8.72 -11.66
C ILE A 90 -8.00 9.61 -12.53
N LEU A 91 -8.10 9.48 -13.85
CA LEU A 91 -7.28 10.25 -14.79
C LEU A 91 -7.48 11.76 -14.67
N ALA A 92 -8.69 12.22 -14.34
CA ALA A 92 -8.98 13.64 -14.16
C ALA A 92 -8.45 14.22 -12.84
N ASN A 93 -8.22 13.41 -11.81
CA ASN A 93 -7.86 13.87 -10.46
C ASN A 93 -6.43 13.48 -10.03
N ARG A 94 -5.83 12.48 -10.68
CA ARG A 94 -4.46 12.02 -10.45
C ARG A 94 -3.48 13.15 -10.80
N LYS A 95 -2.63 13.51 -9.83
CA LYS A 95 -1.57 14.53 -9.96
C LYS A 95 -0.18 13.90 -10.07
N THR A 96 -0.07 12.63 -9.69
CA THR A 96 1.19 11.89 -9.60
C THR A 96 1.42 10.93 -10.77
N THR A 97 2.69 10.81 -11.19
CA THR A 97 3.13 9.74 -12.10
C THR A 97 3.21 8.40 -11.36
N LEU A 98 3.28 7.28 -12.09
CA LEU A 98 3.48 5.96 -11.48
C LEU A 98 4.78 5.92 -10.65
N GLU A 99 5.87 6.45 -11.21
CA GLU A 99 7.17 6.52 -10.54
C GLU A 99 7.10 7.29 -9.22
N GLN A 100 6.40 8.44 -9.18
CA GLN A 100 6.18 9.19 -7.95
C GLN A 100 5.39 8.39 -6.91
N ARG A 101 4.40 7.60 -7.33
CA ARG A 101 3.62 6.77 -6.40
C ARG A 101 4.45 5.62 -5.83
N ILE A 102 5.33 5.02 -6.65
CA ILE A 102 6.31 4.02 -6.19
C ILE A 102 7.22 4.63 -5.11
N TYR A 103 7.86 5.77 -5.39
CA TYR A 103 8.74 6.41 -4.40
C TYR A 103 8.01 6.78 -3.11
N ARG A 104 6.78 7.32 -3.22
CA ARG A 104 5.97 7.67 -2.04
C ARG A 104 5.68 6.47 -1.15
N ARG A 105 5.35 5.30 -1.71
CA ARG A 105 5.16 4.05 -0.94
C ARG A 105 6.45 3.54 -0.30
N MET A 106 7.61 3.93 -0.81
CA MET A 106 8.90 3.62 -0.22
C MET A 106 9.33 4.63 0.85
N GLY A 107 8.47 5.62 1.18
CA GLY A 107 8.83 6.74 2.06
C GLY A 107 9.81 7.73 1.43
N ILE A 108 10.11 7.60 0.13
CA ILE A 108 11.07 8.43 -0.59
C ILE A 108 10.31 9.58 -1.25
N TYR A 109 10.65 10.82 -0.88
CA TYR A 109 10.21 12.01 -1.60
C TYR A 109 11.42 12.60 -2.30
N LEU A 110 11.40 12.64 -3.63
CA LEU A 110 12.42 13.36 -4.38
C LEU A 110 12.33 14.85 -4.04
N GLU A 111 13.45 15.59 -4.07
CA GLU A 111 13.44 17.04 -3.81
C GLU A 111 12.52 17.81 -4.75
N SER A 112 12.30 17.28 -5.96
CA SER A 112 11.38 17.81 -6.97
C SER A 112 9.91 17.47 -6.73
N ASP A 113 9.60 16.53 -5.84
CA ASP A 113 8.23 16.05 -5.64
C ASP A 113 7.47 16.94 -4.66
N PRO A 114 6.31 17.49 -5.06
CA PRO A 114 5.47 18.21 -4.12
C PRO A 114 4.97 17.22 -3.06
N LYS A 115 5.34 17.45 -1.80
CA LYS A 115 4.80 16.71 -0.67
C LYS A 115 3.28 16.94 -0.59
N PRO A 116 2.48 15.91 -0.32
CA PRO A 116 1.06 16.09 -0.12
C PRO A 116 0.78 17.10 1.01
N PRO A 117 -0.22 17.99 0.85
CA PRO A 117 -0.41 19.12 1.75
C PRO A 117 -0.95 18.73 3.13
N LYS A 118 -1.59 17.57 3.26
CA LYS A 118 -2.24 17.13 4.51
C LYS A 118 -1.41 16.05 5.18
N LYS A 119 -0.88 16.30 6.37
CA LYS A 119 -0.24 15.26 7.17
C LYS A 119 -1.29 14.47 7.94
N ILE A 120 -1.34 13.15 7.78
CA ILE A 120 -2.33 12.30 8.44
C ILE A 120 -2.24 12.42 9.97
N ILE A 121 -1.02 12.42 10.52
CA ILE A 121 -0.77 12.52 11.96
C ILE A 121 -1.26 13.86 12.55
N ALA A 122 -1.28 14.92 11.74
CA ALA A 122 -1.69 16.25 12.17
C ALA A 122 -3.20 16.52 11.97
N LEU A 123 -3.96 15.55 11.44
CA LEU A 123 -5.38 15.71 11.21
C LEU A 123 -6.15 15.82 12.54
N PRO A 124 -7.09 16.79 12.66
CA PRO A 124 -8.03 16.83 13.77
C PRO A 124 -8.73 15.48 13.98
N PRO A 125 -9.11 15.12 15.23
CA PRO A 125 -9.70 13.81 15.52
C PRO A 125 -10.88 13.41 14.63
N ASP A 126 -11.77 14.35 14.32
CA ASP A 126 -12.93 14.10 13.47
C ASP A 126 -12.56 13.93 11.99
N GLU A 127 -11.62 14.72 11.48
CA GLU A 127 -11.12 14.61 10.12
C GLU A 127 -10.37 13.30 9.90
N TYR A 128 -9.54 12.89 10.86
CA TYR A 128 -8.84 11.61 10.82
C TYR A 128 -9.82 10.44 10.81
N ARG A 129 -10.82 10.44 11.71
CA ARG A 129 -11.87 9.41 11.69
C ARG A 129 -12.63 9.38 10.38
N ASN A 130 -12.89 10.54 9.78
CA ASN A 130 -13.55 10.62 8.48
C ASN A 130 -12.68 10.08 7.34
N LEU A 131 -11.37 10.35 7.37
CA LEU A 131 -10.41 9.74 6.45
C LEU A 131 -10.44 8.22 6.58
N LEU A 132 -10.28 7.68 7.79
CA LEU A 132 -10.29 6.23 8.01
C LEU A 132 -11.61 5.60 7.55
N ARG A 133 -12.76 6.23 7.82
CA ARG A 133 -14.06 5.78 7.28
C ARG A 133 -14.05 5.72 5.76
N THR A 134 -13.56 6.78 5.12
CA THR A 134 -13.45 6.86 3.65
C THR A 134 -12.58 5.73 3.10
N LEU A 135 -11.45 5.43 3.75
CA LEU A 135 -10.53 4.37 3.35
C LEU A 135 -11.17 2.99 3.49
N VAL A 136 -11.77 2.64 4.64
CA VAL A 136 -12.36 1.30 4.83
C VAL A 136 -13.63 1.05 4.01
N THR A 137 -14.23 2.09 3.43
CA THR A 137 -15.39 1.99 2.54
C THR A 137 -15.05 2.04 1.05
N GLN A 138 -13.76 2.02 0.68
CA GLN A 138 -13.35 2.02 -0.72
C GLN A 138 -13.88 0.80 -1.49
N GLU A 139 -14.09 0.99 -2.80
CA GLU A 139 -14.61 -0.04 -3.70
C GLU A 139 -13.71 -1.29 -3.75
N LEU A 140 -12.43 -1.15 -3.39
CA LEU A 140 -11.45 -2.25 -3.37
C LEU A 140 -11.95 -3.45 -2.56
N PHE A 141 -12.57 -3.21 -1.40
CA PHE A 141 -13.04 -4.28 -0.52
C PHE A 141 -14.22 -5.06 -1.12
N VAL A 142 -15.12 -4.35 -1.81
CA VAL A 142 -16.22 -4.97 -2.55
C VAL A 142 -15.70 -5.74 -3.77
N ALA A 143 -14.75 -5.17 -4.50
CA ALA A 143 -14.13 -5.82 -5.65
C ALA A 143 -13.38 -7.10 -5.23
N ARG A 144 -12.74 -7.11 -4.06
CA ARG A 144 -12.12 -8.30 -3.48
C ARG A 144 -13.13 -9.41 -3.22
N GLU A 145 -14.28 -9.10 -2.61
CA GLU A 145 -15.32 -10.10 -2.35
C GLU A 145 -15.85 -10.72 -3.65
N GLN A 146 -16.09 -9.88 -4.66
CA GLN A 146 -16.54 -10.34 -5.98
C GLN A 146 -15.48 -11.24 -6.64
N LEU A 147 -14.22 -10.85 -6.60
CA LEU A 147 -13.12 -11.65 -7.16
C LEU A 147 -12.93 -12.98 -6.43
N ALA A 148 -13.03 -12.98 -5.09
CA ALA A 148 -12.98 -14.20 -4.28
C ALA A 148 -14.16 -15.14 -4.61
N ALA A 149 -15.36 -14.60 -4.83
CA ALA A 149 -16.52 -15.38 -5.24
C ALA A 149 -16.33 -16.04 -6.62
N LEU A 150 -15.74 -15.31 -7.59
CA LEU A 150 -15.40 -15.88 -8.91
C LEU A 150 -14.40 -17.04 -8.79
N LEU A 151 -13.36 -16.87 -7.97
CA LEU A 151 -12.37 -17.93 -7.71
C LEU A 151 -13.02 -19.18 -7.13
N ALA A 152 -13.90 -19.01 -6.12
CA ALA A 152 -14.62 -20.09 -5.47
C ALA A 152 -15.60 -20.81 -6.40
N ALA A 153 -16.24 -20.07 -7.32
CA ALA A 153 -17.16 -20.62 -8.31
C ALA A 153 -16.45 -21.37 -9.45
N GLY A 154 -15.12 -21.32 -9.54
CA GLY A 154 -14.40 -21.93 -10.65
C GLY A 154 -14.60 -21.18 -11.97
N ALA A 155 -14.77 -19.85 -11.91
CA ALA A 155 -15.01 -18.97 -13.06
C ALA A 155 -13.99 -19.14 -14.20
N SER A 156 -14.41 -18.77 -15.42
CA SER A 156 -13.56 -18.83 -16.61
C SER A 156 -12.37 -17.87 -16.51
N PHE A 157 -11.39 -18.04 -17.39
CA PHE A 157 -10.25 -17.13 -17.45
C PHE A 157 -10.69 -15.69 -17.74
N GLU A 158 -11.61 -15.52 -18.69
CA GLU A 158 -12.15 -14.22 -19.09
C GLU A 158 -12.91 -13.56 -17.93
N GLU A 159 -13.72 -14.31 -17.19
CA GLU A 159 -14.42 -13.79 -16.00
C GLU A 159 -13.44 -13.33 -14.91
N LEU A 160 -12.37 -14.10 -14.69
CA LEU A 160 -11.32 -13.74 -13.73
C LEU A 160 -10.51 -12.52 -14.18
N ASP A 161 -10.19 -12.40 -15.47
CA ASP A 161 -9.52 -11.22 -16.04
C ASP A 161 -10.38 -9.95 -15.87
N VAL A 162 -11.67 -10.01 -16.18
CA VAL A 162 -12.59 -8.89 -15.95
C VAL A 162 -12.70 -8.54 -14.46
N GLY A 163 -12.80 -9.56 -13.59
CA GLY A 163 -12.81 -9.37 -12.13
C GLY A 163 -11.52 -8.71 -11.62
N PHE A 164 -10.37 -9.13 -12.14
CA PHE A 164 -9.08 -8.53 -11.84
C PHE A 164 -9.01 -7.06 -12.27
N ARG A 165 -9.43 -6.73 -13.50
CA ARG A 165 -9.43 -5.34 -13.99
C ARG A 165 -10.31 -4.42 -13.13
N ALA A 166 -11.45 -4.93 -12.67
CA ALA A 166 -12.31 -4.21 -11.73
C ALA A 166 -11.62 -3.99 -10.38
N PHE A 167 -10.94 -5.01 -9.86
CA PHE A 167 -10.13 -4.91 -8.64
C PHE A 167 -9.01 -3.86 -8.80
N PHE A 168 -8.28 -3.88 -9.91
CA PHE A 168 -7.18 -2.94 -10.17
C PHE A 168 -7.67 -1.48 -10.23
N ILE A 169 -8.78 -1.21 -10.93
CA ILE A 169 -9.38 0.13 -10.94
C ILE A 169 -9.81 0.54 -9.52
N ALA A 170 -10.32 -0.39 -8.72
CA ALA A 170 -10.72 -0.13 -7.34
C ALA A 170 -9.51 0.14 -6.41
N TYR A 171 -8.37 -0.51 -6.65
CA TYR A 171 -7.09 -0.19 -5.99
C TYR A 171 -6.64 1.23 -6.34
N GLU A 172 -6.67 1.60 -7.63
CA GLU A 172 -6.28 2.94 -8.06
C GLU A 172 -7.16 4.04 -7.43
N LEU A 173 -8.44 3.75 -7.16
CA LEU A 173 -9.32 4.66 -6.39
C LEU A 173 -8.88 4.82 -4.93
N LEU A 174 -8.47 3.72 -4.27
CA LEU A 174 -7.91 3.80 -2.92
C LEU A 174 -6.63 4.64 -2.90
N GLU A 175 -5.72 4.40 -3.85
CA GLU A 175 -4.48 5.16 -3.98
C GLU A 175 -4.76 6.66 -4.25
N LEU A 176 -5.77 6.98 -5.07
CA LEU A 176 -6.23 8.35 -5.28
C LEU A 176 -6.79 8.99 -4.00
N ALA A 177 -7.51 8.25 -3.18
CA ALA A 177 -8.03 8.75 -1.90
C ALA A 177 -6.91 9.14 -0.92
N LEU A 178 -5.73 8.51 -1.04
CA LEU A 178 -4.54 8.81 -0.24
C LEU A 178 -3.63 9.88 -0.86
N GLU A 179 -3.85 10.28 -2.12
CA GLU A 179 -2.88 11.09 -2.88
C GLU A 179 -2.58 12.49 -2.30
N ASP A 180 -3.57 13.09 -1.65
CA ASP A 180 -3.45 14.39 -0.99
C ASP A 180 -2.94 14.30 0.47
N TYR A 181 -2.64 13.09 0.94
CA TYR A 181 -2.18 12.83 2.30
C TYR A 181 -0.71 12.38 2.34
N HIS A 182 0.04 12.97 3.26
CA HIS A 182 1.38 12.57 3.61
C HIS A 182 1.31 11.76 4.91
N TYR A 183 1.90 10.58 4.86
CA TYR A 183 2.16 9.75 6.01
C TYR A 183 3.59 9.26 5.94
N ASP A 184 4.30 9.42 7.03
CA ASP A 184 5.63 8.90 7.26
C ASP A 184 5.55 8.14 8.58
N PRO A 185 5.65 6.79 8.56
CA PRO A 185 5.50 5.97 9.76
C PRO A 185 6.63 6.20 10.77
N ASP A 186 7.76 6.77 10.33
CA ASP A 186 8.91 7.09 11.16
C ASP A 186 8.88 8.55 11.65
N GLU A 187 7.88 9.35 11.24
CA GLU A 187 7.75 10.74 11.66
C GLU A 187 7.50 10.83 13.18
N GLY A 188 8.50 11.32 13.92
CA GLY A 188 8.50 11.39 15.38
C GLY A 188 9.28 10.26 16.07
N LEU A 189 9.81 9.29 15.33
CA LEU A 189 10.83 8.35 15.79
C LEU A 189 12.23 8.98 15.69
N GLU A 190 12.39 10.15 16.30
CA GLU A 190 13.68 10.83 16.37
C GLU A 190 14.66 9.95 17.15
N ILE A 191 15.86 9.75 16.58
CA ILE A 191 16.95 9.09 17.29
C ILE A 191 17.19 9.85 18.60
N ASN A 192 17.13 9.14 19.72
CA ASN A 192 17.48 9.72 21.02
C ASN A 192 18.84 10.42 20.91
N SER A 193 18.92 11.68 21.35
CA SER A 193 20.13 12.50 21.30
C SER A 193 21.37 11.77 21.86
N GLU A 194 21.22 10.96 22.90
CA GLU A 194 22.33 10.18 23.47
C GLU A 194 22.85 9.12 22.49
N PHE A 195 21.94 8.46 21.76
CA PHE A 195 22.30 7.47 20.75
C PHE A 195 22.83 8.14 19.46
N ALA A 196 22.32 9.31 19.11
CA ALA A 196 22.85 10.11 18.00
C ALA A 196 24.31 10.53 18.26
N GLU A 197 24.62 11.02 19.47
CA GLU A 197 25.99 11.36 19.88
C GLU A 197 26.92 10.15 19.95
N GLU A 198 26.39 8.97 20.27
CA GLU A 198 27.14 7.72 20.24
C GLU A 198 27.47 7.30 18.80
N LEU A 199 26.50 7.36 17.90
CA LEU A 199 26.69 7.10 16.47
C LEU A 199 27.71 8.06 15.85
N GLU A 200 27.66 9.36 16.17
CA GLU A 200 28.63 10.34 15.70
C GLU A 200 30.04 10.04 16.23
N ARG A 201 30.17 9.62 17.49
CA ARG A 201 31.47 9.20 18.06
C ARG A 201 32.02 7.95 17.37
N VAL A 202 31.18 6.96 17.10
CA VAL A 202 31.58 5.73 16.41
C VAL A 202 31.99 6.04 14.97
N ASP A 203 31.23 6.85 14.23
CA ASP A 203 31.59 7.26 12.86
C ASP A 203 32.90 8.06 12.82
N ALA A 204 33.11 8.98 13.77
CA ALA A 204 34.36 9.73 13.88
C ALA A 204 35.56 8.82 14.19
N SER A 205 35.39 7.84 15.09
CA SER A 205 36.39 6.83 15.44
C SER A 205 36.76 5.96 14.23
N LEU A 206 35.76 5.46 13.50
CA LEU A 206 35.95 4.69 12.27
C LEU A 206 36.64 5.49 11.17
N LYS A 207 36.26 6.76 10.97
CA LYS A 207 36.92 7.68 10.02
C LYS A 207 38.35 8.02 10.42
N ALA A 208 38.66 8.03 11.71
CA ALA A 208 40.01 8.19 12.24
C ALA A 208 40.88 6.92 12.09
N GLY A 209 40.31 5.82 11.60
CA GLY A 209 41.02 4.57 11.37
C GLY A 209 41.10 3.65 12.60
N ASP A 210 40.22 3.86 13.58
CA ASP A 210 40.11 2.93 14.70
C ASP A 210 39.63 1.54 14.25
N ARG A 211 40.01 0.54 15.05
CA ARG A 211 39.83 -0.87 14.72
C ARG A 211 38.35 -1.22 14.53
N THR A 212 38.02 -1.73 13.35
CA THR A 212 36.77 -2.44 13.10
C THR A 212 36.91 -3.88 13.55
N TYR A 213 35.82 -4.43 14.10
CA TYR A 213 35.73 -5.84 14.44
C TYR A 213 35.05 -6.59 13.31
N SER A 214 35.57 -7.77 12.95
CA SER A 214 34.84 -8.65 12.05
C SER A 214 33.66 -9.30 12.77
N LEU A 215 32.63 -9.71 12.02
CA LEU A 215 31.50 -10.45 12.60
C LEU A 215 31.97 -11.71 13.35
N GLU A 216 33.01 -12.38 12.85
CA GLU A 216 33.60 -13.57 13.47
C GLU A 216 34.31 -13.26 14.80
N GLU A 217 34.90 -12.07 14.96
CA GLU A 217 35.46 -11.61 16.23
C GLU A 217 34.35 -11.32 17.25
N VAL A 218 33.25 -10.69 16.82
CA VAL A 218 32.09 -10.40 17.68
C VAL A 218 31.41 -11.70 18.13
N PHE A 219 31.22 -12.67 17.24
CA PHE A 219 30.60 -13.96 17.59
C PHE A 219 31.40 -14.75 18.64
N LYS A 220 32.73 -14.75 18.55
CA LYS A 220 33.59 -15.41 19.55
C LYS A 220 33.51 -14.77 20.93
N GLU A 221 33.23 -13.47 21.01
CA GLU A 221 33.04 -12.76 22.27
C GLU A 221 31.72 -13.12 22.96
N PHE A 222 30.68 -13.41 22.17
CA PHE A 222 29.37 -13.82 22.67
C PHE A 222 29.27 -15.32 23.02
N GLU A 223 30.02 -16.19 22.33
CA GLU A 223 30.10 -17.63 22.67
C GLU A 223 31.01 -17.92 23.88
N GLY A 224 31.78 -16.93 24.34
CA GLY A 224 32.68 -17.03 25.50
C GLY A 224 32.05 -16.62 26.84
N LYS A 225 30.76 -16.30 26.88
CA LYS A 225 29.96 -16.08 28.11
C LYS A 225 28.97 -17.21 28.30
#